data_AF-A0A2W4XGK0-F1
#
_entry.id   AF-A0A2W4XGK0-F1
#
_cell.length_a   1.000
_cell.length_b   1.000
_cell.length_c   1.000
_cell.angle_alpha   90.00
_cell.angle_beta   90.00
_cell.angle_gamma   90.00
#
_symmetry.space_group_name_H-M   'P 1'
#
loop_
_entity.id
_entity.type
_entity.pdbx_description
1 polymer ?
#
loop_
_entity_poly.entity_id
_entity_poly.type
_entity_poly.pdbx_seq_one_letter_code
_entity_poly.pdbx_strand_id
1 'polypeptide(L)'
;MRFSLQLQRSTKWVKDRSGKAITVFAIFAGALAVISPALSPDGWGINADTSVVTKVVQELPGNVTKETTITTNSGKTVWDWLGLLGVPLSLFLLGAWFQSLQQKRAAAEKEAQRKQSEYETKEEVLQGYLDRISVLLVDKNLLGIAAKGDATSEQKELLTAAVDVIRARTLSILRRFEFDGRLKGHVIRFLIDTEIISKLKLNLSGANLSNADLREADLREANLGTVNFTHANLSGATFDRAFLQAANFSAANLSYASFFDAKLSRADLSGADLSRSLLSGSRLVSANLSRANLNGTILGQYTVESIQFNGITTPRMQFESAVLIGADLSDVTSDDETEWPIKELVIKAHGSLKIDEERKNYPVRA
;
A
#
# COMPACT_ATOMS: atom_id res chain seq x y z
N MET A 1 2.27 -10.70 -44.75
CA MET A 1 3.32 -11.72 -44.57
C MET A 1 4.48 -11.05 -43.84
N ARG A 2 4.77 -11.50 -42.62
CA ARG A 2 5.97 -11.26 -41.78
C ARG A 2 6.31 -9.85 -41.26
N PHE A 3 6.06 -9.72 -39.95
CA PHE A 3 6.72 -8.90 -38.94
C PHE A 3 8.26 -8.99 -38.95
N SER A 4 8.94 -7.87 -38.67
CA SER A 4 10.02 -7.82 -37.67
C SER A 4 10.41 -6.37 -37.35
N LEU A 5 9.93 -5.86 -36.22
CA LEU A 5 10.45 -4.65 -35.57
C LEU A 5 11.47 -5.09 -34.51
N GLN A 6 12.69 -4.59 -34.65
CA GLN A 6 13.77 -4.71 -33.67
C GLN A 6 13.45 -3.85 -32.45
N LEU A 7 13.61 -4.44 -31.25
CA LEU A 7 13.73 -3.70 -30.00
C LEU A 7 15.01 -4.16 -29.30
N GLN A 8 16.06 -3.34 -29.45
CA GLN A 8 17.25 -3.37 -28.59
C GLN A 8 16.84 -3.05 -27.15
N ARG A 9 17.17 -3.93 -26.20
CA ARG A 9 17.34 -3.55 -24.80
C ARG A 9 18.80 -3.69 -24.43
N SER A 10 19.40 -2.56 -24.09
CA SER A 10 20.74 -2.43 -23.51
C SER A 10 20.75 -2.97 -22.08
N THR A 11 21.63 -3.93 -21.79
CA THR A 11 22.07 -4.23 -20.43
C THR A 11 23.54 -3.83 -20.29
N LYS A 12 23.78 -2.78 -19.49
CA LYS A 12 25.11 -2.43 -19.00
C LYS A 12 25.53 -3.44 -17.93
N TRP A 13 26.79 -3.79 -18.03
CA TRP A 13 27.53 -4.75 -17.22
C TRP A 13 27.86 -4.20 -15.82
N VAL A 14 27.75 -5.04 -14.80
CA VAL A 14 28.61 -5.00 -13.62
C VAL A 14 29.37 -6.33 -13.57
N LYS A 15 30.70 -6.20 -13.65
CA LYS A 15 31.72 -7.26 -13.70
C LYS A 15 31.86 -7.88 -12.30
N ASP A 16 31.83 -9.20 -12.21
CA ASP A 16 32.60 -9.92 -11.19
C ASP A 16 33.61 -10.87 -11.85
N ARG A 17 34.82 -10.88 -11.30
CA ARG A 17 36.02 -11.55 -11.76
C ARG A 17 36.01 -13.00 -11.27
N SER A 18 35.54 -13.91 -12.11
CA SER A 18 36.13 -15.25 -12.18
C SER A 18 35.83 -15.85 -13.54
N GLY A 19 36.78 -15.73 -14.46
CA GLY A 19 36.64 -16.22 -15.82
C GLY A 19 36.54 -17.75 -15.85
N LYS A 20 35.34 -18.27 -16.13
CA LYS A 20 35.08 -19.46 -16.96
C LYS A 20 33.71 -19.30 -17.60
N ALA A 21 33.69 -19.17 -18.92
CA ALA A 21 32.47 -19.25 -19.72
C ALA A 21 32.28 -20.71 -20.14
N ILE A 22 31.22 -21.37 -19.67
CA ILE A 22 30.58 -22.49 -20.38
C ILE A 22 29.08 -22.36 -20.17
N THR A 23 28.37 -22.01 -21.24
CA THR A 23 26.92 -22.11 -21.35
C THR A 23 26.58 -23.57 -21.66
N VAL A 24 25.99 -24.30 -20.72
CA VAL A 24 25.27 -25.54 -21.03
C VAL A 24 23.96 -25.56 -20.23
N PHE A 25 22.87 -25.75 -20.97
CA PHE A 25 21.51 -25.98 -20.49
C PHE A 25 21.48 -26.96 -19.32
N ALA A 26 21.14 -26.48 -18.12
CA ALA A 26 20.73 -27.35 -17.03
C ALA A 26 19.23 -27.65 -17.18
N ILE A 27 18.92 -28.71 -17.92
CA ILE A 27 17.64 -29.41 -17.81
C ILE A 27 17.61 -30.00 -16.40
N PHE A 28 16.70 -29.48 -15.56
CA PHE A 28 16.39 -30.07 -14.26
C PHE A 28 15.71 -31.44 -14.48
N ALA A 29 16.52 -32.48 -14.59
CA ALA A 29 16.06 -33.85 -14.35
C ALA A 29 16.12 -34.08 -12.84
N GLY A 30 14.96 -33.93 -12.17
CA GLY A 30 14.81 -34.29 -10.77
C GLY A 30 15.15 -35.77 -10.58
N ALA A 31 16.29 -36.04 -9.97
CA ALA A 31 16.61 -37.35 -9.43
C ALA A 31 15.67 -37.60 -8.23
N LEU A 32 14.54 -38.26 -8.46
CA LEU A 32 13.89 -39.02 -7.40
C LEU A 32 14.85 -40.18 -7.07
N ALA A 33 15.58 -40.05 -5.97
CA ALA A 33 16.23 -41.18 -5.32
C ALA A 33 15.14 -42.11 -4.79
N VAL A 34 14.68 -43.03 -5.64
CA VAL A 34 13.88 -44.18 -5.21
C VAL A 34 14.81 -45.09 -4.42
N ILE A 35 14.66 -45.12 -3.10
CA ILE A 35 15.18 -46.21 -2.27
C ILE A 35 14.47 -47.46 -2.78
N SER A 36 15.14 -48.26 -3.62
CA SER A 36 14.61 -49.55 -4.07
C SER A 36 14.64 -50.52 -2.89
N PRO A 37 13.50 -51.07 -2.41
CA PRO A 37 13.57 -52.31 -1.66
C PRO A 37 14.09 -53.37 -2.63
N ALA A 38 15.05 -54.18 -2.20
CA ALA A 38 15.54 -55.31 -2.98
C ALA A 38 14.38 -56.30 -3.23
N LEU A 39 13.72 -56.17 -4.38
CA LEU A 39 12.76 -57.12 -4.92
C LEU A 39 13.52 -57.99 -5.93
N SER A 40 13.65 -59.28 -5.62
CA SER A 40 14.30 -60.27 -6.48
C SER A 40 13.63 -60.34 -7.87
N PRO A 41 14.40 -60.53 -8.97
CA PRO A 41 13.87 -60.44 -10.34
C PRO A 41 12.78 -61.45 -10.71
N ASP A 42 12.64 -62.54 -9.94
CA ASP A 42 11.91 -63.74 -10.37
C ASP A 42 10.47 -63.84 -9.83
N GLY A 43 9.96 -62.79 -9.16
CA GLY A 43 8.74 -62.94 -8.37
C GLY A 43 7.41 -62.86 -9.14
N TRP A 44 7.33 -62.13 -10.25
CA TRP A 44 6.05 -61.83 -10.92
C TRP A 44 6.24 -61.77 -12.44
N GLY A 45 5.88 -62.84 -13.14
CA GLY A 45 5.91 -62.96 -14.60
C GLY A 45 5.09 -64.17 -15.09
N ILE A 46 4.54 -64.10 -16.30
CA ILE A 46 3.88 -65.25 -16.93
C ILE A 46 4.98 -66.16 -17.49
N ASN A 47 5.04 -67.41 -17.03
CA ASN A 47 6.09 -68.35 -17.39
C ASN A 47 6.10 -68.68 -18.89
N ALA A 48 7.30 -68.92 -19.42
CA ALA A 48 7.54 -69.33 -20.81
C ALA A 48 6.78 -70.62 -21.16
N ASP A 49 6.01 -70.60 -22.25
CA ASP A 49 5.39 -71.80 -22.82
C ASP A 49 6.35 -72.49 -23.80
N THR A 50 6.64 -73.77 -23.53
CA THR A 50 7.31 -74.66 -24.48
C THR A 50 6.28 -75.37 -25.33
N SER A 51 6.33 -75.18 -26.65
CA SER A 51 5.60 -76.03 -27.59
C SER A 51 6.56 -77.03 -28.22
N VAL A 52 6.14 -78.31 -28.22
CA VAL A 52 6.90 -79.41 -28.80
C VAL A 52 6.22 -79.81 -30.10
N VAL A 53 6.92 -79.66 -31.23
CA VAL A 53 6.41 -80.10 -32.53
C VAL A 53 7.14 -81.37 -32.95
N THR A 54 6.40 -82.47 -33.05
CA THR A 54 6.93 -83.77 -33.49
C THR A 54 6.63 -83.94 -34.98
N LYS A 55 7.65 -83.96 -35.83
CA LYS A 55 7.47 -84.34 -37.25
C LYS A 55 7.63 -85.85 -37.38
N VAL A 56 6.64 -86.50 -37.98
CA VAL A 56 6.65 -87.94 -38.30
C VAL A 56 6.99 -88.07 -39.78
N VAL A 57 8.13 -88.67 -40.11
CA VAL A 57 8.55 -88.92 -41.50
C VAL A 57 8.20 -90.36 -41.85
N GLN A 58 7.48 -90.57 -42.96
CA GLN A 58 6.97 -91.85 -43.41
C GLN A 58 7.79 -92.36 -44.60
N GLU A 59 8.51 -93.48 -44.43
CA GLU A 59 9.14 -94.21 -45.53
C GLU A 59 8.27 -95.43 -45.93
N LEU A 60 8.03 -95.60 -47.24
CA LEU A 60 7.22 -96.69 -47.82
C LEU A 60 7.97 -98.04 -47.80
N PRO A 61 7.30 -99.19 -47.58
CA PRO A 61 6.24 -99.45 -46.63
C PRO A 61 6.84 -100.10 -45.35
N GLY A 62 6.69 -99.43 -44.21
CA GLY A 62 6.61 -100.12 -42.92
C GLY A 62 7.57 -99.72 -41.80
N ASN A 63 8.31 -98.62 -41.87
CA ASN A 63 9.01 -98.12 -40.68
C ASN A 63 9.00 -96.58 -40.60
N VAL A 64 8.72 -96.05 -39.40
CA VAL A 64 8.50 -94.62 -39.13
C VAL A 64 9.54 -94.15 -38.11
N THR A 65 10.29 -93.09 -38.42
CA THR A 65 11.17 -92.39 -37.47
C THR A 65 10.64 -90.98 -37.17
N LYS A 66 10.70 -90.57 -35.90
CA LYS A 66 10.20 -89.29 -35.40
C LYS A 66 11.37 -88.41 -34.98
N GLU A 67 11.39 -87.17 -35.42
CA GLU A 67 12.29 -86.13 -34.88
C GLU A 67 11.48 -85.06 -34.14
N THR A 68 12.00 -84.65 -32.98
CA THR A 68 11.36 -83.68 -32.08
C THR A 68 12.22 -82.44 -31.98
N THR A 69 11.69 -81.27 -32.31
CA THR A 69 12.35 -79.98 -32.07
C THR A 69 11.57 -79.21 -31.00
N ILE A 70 12.26 -78.77 -29.95
CA ILE A 70 11.69 -77.97 -28.86
C ILE A 70 12.03 -76.50 -29.14
N THR A 71 11.01 -75.65 -29.22
CA THR A 71 11.19 -74.19 -29.29
C THR A 71 10.63 -73.57 -28.01
N THR A 72 11.49 -72.89 -27.27
CA THR A 72 11.17 -72.22 -26.00
C THR A 72 10.93 -70.73 -26.29
N ASN A 73 9.73 -70.19 -25.99
CA ASN A 73 9.48 -68.75 -26.08
C ASN A 73 9.57 -68.11 -24.69
N SER A 74 10.49 -67.17 -24.48
CA SER A 74 10.69 -66.48 -23.19
C SER A 74 9.50 -65.55 -22.85
N GLY A 75 8.92 -65.70 -21.66
CA GLY A 75 7.85 -64.83 -21.13
C GLY A 75 8.32 -63.42 -20.79
N LYS A 76 7.48 -62.40 -20.99
CA LYS A 76 7.79 -60.97 -20.75
C LYS A 76 7.68 -60.60 -19.27
N THR A 77 8.59 -59.75 -18.77
CA THR A 77 8.65 -59.37 -17.34
C THR A 77 7.78 -58.14 -17.03
N VAL A 78 7.46 -57.90 -15.76
CA VAL A 78 6.78 -56.66 -15.32
C VAL A 78 7.57 -55.40 -15.71
N TRP A 79 8.90 -55.49 -15.82
CA TRP A 79 9.74 -54.39 -16.28
C TRP A 79 9.55 -54.05 -17.77
N ASP A 80 9.19 -55.03 -18.62
CA ASP A 80 8.77 -54.76 -20.01
C ASP A 80 7.46 -53.96 -20.07
N TRP A 81 6.54 -54.20 -19.11
CA TRP A 81 5.30 -53.43 -18.99
C TRP A 81 5.51 -52.06 -18.35
N LEU A 82 6.46 -51.95 -17.41
CA LEU A 82 6.85 -50.68 -16.79
C LEU A 82 7.49 -49.73 -17.81
N GLY A 83 8.30 -50.25 -18.74
CA GLY A 83 8.83 -49.51 -19.88
C GLY A 83 7.77 -49.07 -20.89
N LEU A 84 6.71 -49.88 -21.07
CA LEU A 84 5.60 -49.60 -22.00
C LEU A 84 4.61 -48.53 -21.47
N LEU A 85 4.33 -48.53 -20.16
CA LEU A 85 3.34 -47.63 -19.53
C LEU A 85 3.97 -46.42 -18.82
N GLY A 86 5.24 -46.49 -18.40
CA GLY A 86 5.92 -45.40 -17.69
C GLY A 86 6.14 -44.16 -18.55
N VAL A 87 6.48 -44.34 -19.82
CA VAL A 87 6.69 -43.22 -20.77
C VAL A 87 5.38 -42.44 -21.01
N PRO A 88 4.25 -43.07 -21.36
CA PRO A 88 2.95 -42.39 -21.48
C PRO A 88 2.50 -41.67 -20.20
N LEU A 89 2.67 -42.29 -19.03
CA LEU A 89 2.27 -41.70 -17.75
C LEU A 89 3.11 -40.46 -17.41
N SER A 90 4.41 -40.51 -17.65
CA SER A 90 5.30 -39.37 -17.43
C SER A 90 4.97 -38.19 -18.35
N LEU A 91 4.66 -38.44 -19.62
CA LEU A 91 4.22 -37.41 -20.58
C LEU A 91 2.86 -36.82 -20.20
N PHE A 92 1.93 -37.64 -19.70
CA PHE A 92 0.64 -37.17 -19.20
C PHE A 92 0.81 -36.24 -17.99
N LEU A 93 1.65 -36.63 -17.01
CA LEU A 93 1.93 -35.80 -15.84
C LEU A 93 2.66 -34.50 -16.22
N LEU A 94 3.62 -34.55 -17.14
CA LEU A 94 4.29 -33.37 -17.70
C LEU A 94 3.31 -32.46 -18.45
N GLY A 95 2.40 -33.03 -19.24
CA GLY A 95 1.36 -32.31 -19.95
C GLY A 95 0.37 -31.64 -19.00
N ALA A 96 -0.10 -32.36 -17.97
CA ALA A 96 -0.97 -31.83 -16.93
C ALA A 96 -0.27 -30.74 -16.11
N TRP A 97 1.00 -30.91 -15.78
CA TRP A 97 1.82 -29.91 -15.10
C TRP A 97 2.02 -28.65 -15.97
N PHE A 98 2.38 -28.82 -17.24
CA PHE A 98 2.54 -27.72 -18.18
C PHE A 98 1.23 -26.97 -18.40
N GLN A 99 0.12 -27.68 -18.57
CA GLN A 99 -1.22 -27.09 -18.68
C GLN A 99 -1.61 -26.32 -17.42
N SER A 100 -1.34 -26.87 -16.23
CA SER A 100 -1.56 -26.17 -14.96
C SER A 100 -0.72 -24.89 -14.87
N LEU A 101 0.53 -24.93 -15.33
CA LEU A 101 1.40 -23.74 -15.39
C LEU A 101 0.84 -22.68 -16.35
N GLN A 102 0.35 -23.09 -17.53
CA GLN A 102 -0.30 -22.19 -18.49
C GLN A 102 -1.59 -21.58 -17.92
N GLN A 103 -2.41 -22.37 -17.23
CA GLN A 103 -3.62 -21.88 -16.56
C GLN A 103 -3.31 -20.85 -15.48
N LYS A 104 -2.28 -21.10 -14.66
CA LYS A 104 -1.82 -20.13 -13.65
C LYS A 104 -1.34 -18.82 -14.28
N ARG A 105 -0.61 -18.90 -15.39
CA ARG A 105 -0.15 -17.71 -16.14
C ARG A 105 -1.33 -16.93 -16.73
N ALA A 106 -2.26 -17.60 -17.39
CA ALA A 106 -3.45 -16.96 -17.97
C ALA A 106 -4.35 -16.34 -16.89
N ALA A 107 -4.48 -16.96 -15.72
CA ALA A 107 -5.21 -16.40 -14.59
C ALA A 107 -4.54 -15.13 -14.03
N ALA A 108 -3.21 -15.16 -13.86
CA ALA A 108 -2.43 -14.00 -13.42
C ALA A 108 -2.49 -12.84 -14.43
N GLU A 109 -2.43 -13.12 -15.73
CA GLU A 109 -2.57 -12.12 -16.80
C GLU A 109 -3.96 -11.48 -16.80
N LYS A 110 -5.02 -12.28 -16.67
CA LYS A 110 -6.40 -11.75 -16.56
C LYS A 110 -6.56 -10.88 -15.31
N GLU A 111 -6.00 -11.28 -14.18
CA GLU A 111 -6.03 -10.48 -12.96
C GLU A 111 -5.28 -9.16 -13.13
N ALA A 112 -4.11 -9.18 -13.77
CA ALA A 112 -3.35 -7.98 -14.08
C ALA A 112 -4.10 -7.04 -15.03
N GLN A 113 -4.73 -7.57 -16.09
CA GLN A 113 -5.57 -6.80 -17.02
C GLN A 113 -6.78 -6.17 -16.32
N ARG A 114 -7.46 -6.92 -15.43
CA ARG A 114 -8.59 -6.39 -14.65
C ARG A 114 -8.14 -5.23 -13.78
N LYS A 115 -7.07 -5.41 -13.00
CA LYS A 115 -6.49 -4.33 -12.19
C LYS A 115 -6.15 -3.12 -13.05
N GLN A 116 -5.49 -3.32 -14.19
CA GLN A 116 -5.15 -2.24 -15.11
C GLN A 116 -6.39 -1.50 -15.64
N SER A 117 -7.43 -2.22 -16.08
CA SER A 117 -8.67 -1.60 -16.56
C SER A 117 -9.41 -0.82 -15.46
N GLU A 118 -9.35 -1.28 -14.21
CA GLU A 118 -9.89 -0.57 -13.06
C GLU A 118 -9.12 0.72 -12.78
N TYR A 119 -7.78 0.69 -12.88
CA TYR A 119 -6.94 1.89 -12.78
C TYR A 119 -7.26 2.89 -13.90
N GLU A 120 -7.33 2.44 -15.15
CA GLU A 120 -7.66 3.27 -16.31
C GLU A 120 -9.04 3.93 -16.13
N THR A 121 -10.04 3.16 -15.70
CA THR A 121 -11.39 3.69 -15.44
C THR A 121 -11.39 4.78 -14.36
N LYS A 122 -10.60 4.60 -13.29
CA LYS A 122 -10.49 5.60 -12.23
C LYS A 122 -9.79 6.88 -12.69
N GLU A 123 -8.74 6.75 -13.49
CA GLU A 123 -8.01 7.88 -14.08
C GLU A 123 -8.89 8.65 -15.08
N GLU A 124 -9.69 7.98 -15.90
CA GLU A 124 -10.69 8.63 -16.76
C GLU A 124 -11.72 9.43 -15.95
N VAL A 125 -12.18 8.87 -14.83
CA VAL A 125 -13.09 9.55 -13.91
C VAL A 125 -12.43 10.77 -13.26
N LEU A 126 -11.14 10.71 -12.93
CA LEU A 126 -10.37 11.85 -12.45
C LEU A 126 -10.24 12.92 -13.53
N GLN A 127 -9.79 12.56 -14.73
CA GLN A 127 -9.67 13.47 -15.87
C GLN A 127 -10.99 14.19 -16.16
N GLY A 128 -12.10 13.45 -16.22
CA GLY A 128 -13.42 14.04 -16.44
C GLY A 128 -13.87 14.99 -15.31
N TYR A 129 -13.38 14.81 -14.07
CA TYR A 129 -13.56 15.81 -13.01
C TYR A 129 -12.70 17.05 -13.26
N LEU A 130 -11.40 16.87 -13.54
CA LEU A 130 -10.46 17.97 -13.79
C LEU A 130 -10.92 18.86 -14.95
N ASP A 131 -11.36 18.27 -16.05
CA ASP A 131 -11.86 19.00 -17.21
C ASP A 131 -13.07 19.87 -16.87
N ARG A 132 -14.02 19.31 -16.12
CA ARG A 132 -15.24 20.05 -15.72
C ARG A 132 -14.92 21.22 -14.81
N ILE A 133 -14.00 21.06 -13.87
CA ILE A 133 -13.59 22.17 -13.01
C ILE A 133 -12.81 23.21 -13.83
N SER A 134 -11.91 22.78 -14.70
CA SER A 134 -11.12 23.67 -15.56
C SER A 134 -12.01 24.52 -16.47
N VAL A 135 -13.02 23.92 -17.11
CA VAL A 135 -14.00 24.65 -17.93
C VAL A 135 -14.76 25.67 -17.09
N LEU A 136 -15.23 25.31 -15.90
CA LEU A 136 -15.92 26.24 -15.00
C LEU A 136 -15.05 27.44 -14.60
N LEU A 137 -13.75 27.21 -14.34
CA LEU A 137 -12.81 28.28 -13.98
C LEU A 137 -12.57 29.24 -15.13
N VAL A 138 -12.36 28.71 -16.34
CA VAL A 138 -12.02 29.50 -17.54
C VAL A 138 -13.25 30.24 -18.07
N ASP A 139 -14.35 29.54 -18.32
CA ASP A 139 -15.54 30.11 -18.97
C ASP A 139 -16.18 31.24 -18.17
N LYS A 140 -16.11 31.14 -16.83
CA LYS A 140 -16.69 32.12 -15.93
C LYS A 140 -15.67 33.08 -15.33
N ASN A 141 -14.38 32.93 -15.68
CA ASN A 141 -13.28 33.71 -15.13
C ASN A 141 -13.36 33.83 -13.59
N LEU A 142 -13.67 32.72 -12.91
CA LEU A 142 -14.03 32.74 -11.48
C LEU A 142 -12.87 33.29 -10.63
N LEU A 143 -11.64 32.90 -10.95
CA LEU A 143 -10.44 33.35 -10.25
C LEU A 143 -10.19 34.86 -10.46
N GLY A 144 -10.47 35.37 -11.66
CA GLY A 144 -10.37 36.80 -11.95
C GLY A 144 -11.42 37.62 -11.21
N ILE A 145 -12.66 37.12 -11.12
CA ILE A 145 -13.74 37.77 -10.36
C ILE A 145 -13.39 37.80 -8.87
N ALA A 146 -12.91 36.68 -8.32
CA ALA A 146 -12.53 36.59 -6.91
C ALA A 146 -11.34 37.50 -6.56
N ALA A 147 -10.41 37.71 -7.50
CA ALA A 147 -9.22 38.52 -7.27
C ALA A 147 -9.48 40.04 -7.23
N LYS A 148 -10.48 40.55 -7.95
CA LYS A 148 -10.67 42.00 -8.12
C LYS A 148 -11.25 42.73 -6.91
N GLY A 149 -11.84 42.01 -5.94
CA GLY A 149 -12.33 42.58 -4.67
C GLY A 149 -13.55 43.51 -4.79
N ASP A 150 -13.89 43.97 -5.99
CA ASP A 150 -14.98 44.90 -6.32
C ASP A 150 -16.12 44.24 -7.14
N ALA A 151 -16.22 42.92 -7.08
CA ALA A 151 -17.22 42.15 -7.84
C ALA A 151 -18.65 42.67 -7.62
N THR A 152 -19.41 42.79 -8.72
CA THR A 152 -20.82 43.19 -8.70
C THR A 152 -21.66 42.17 -7.91
N SER A 153 -22.86 42.55 -7.48
CA SER A 153 -23.78 41.64 -6.78
C SER A 153 -24.07 40.36 -7.59
N GLU A 154 -24.29 40.50 -8.90
CA GLU A 154 -24.50 39.38 -9.83
C GLU A 154 -23.27 38.48 -9.93
N GLN A 155 -22.07 39.07 -10.00
CA GLN A 155 -20.81 38.31 -10.02
C GLN A 155 -20.57 37.55 -8.71
N LYS A 156 -20.94 38.14 -7.57
CA LYS A 156 -20.85 37.47 -6.26
C LYS A 156 -21.82 36.29 -6.14
N GLU A 157 -23.04 36.45 -6.66
CA GLU A 157 -24.03 35.37 -6.71
C GLU A 157 -23.55 34.22 -7.61
N LEU A 158 -23.06 34.55 -8.81
CA LEU A 158 -22.47 33.59 -9.74
C LEU A 158 -21.26 32.86 -9.12
N LEU A 159 -20.37 33.60 -8.45
CA LEU A 159 -19.21 33.03 -7.78
C LEU A 159 -19.63 32.04 -6.70
N THR A 160 -20.61 32.41 -5.88
CA THR A 160 -21.14 31.56 -4.81
C THR A 160 -21.72 30.26 -5.39
N ALA A 161 -22.60 30.37 -6.38
CA ALA A 161 -23.20 29.21 -7.04
C ALA A 161 -22.14 28.30 -7.70
N ALA A 162 -21.13 28.89 -8.35
CA ALA A 162 -20.06 28.13 -8.97
C ALA A 162 -19.19 27.39 -7.92
N VAL A 163 -18.86 28.06 -6.81
CA VAL A 163 -18.11 27.45 -5.70
C VAL A 163 -18.89 26.30 -5.07
N ASP A 164 -20.22 26.42 -4.92
CA ASP A 164 -21.06 25.33 -4.45
C ASP A 164 -21.06 24.13 -5.39
N VAL A 165 -21.12 24.36 -6.71
CA VAL A 165 -20.99 23.30 -7.72
C VAL A 165 -19.62 22.63 -7.66
N ILE A 166 -18.54 23.41 -7.56
CA ILE A 166 -17.17 22.91 -7.43
C ILE A 166 -17.05 22.07 -6.15
N ARG A 167 -17.56 22.55 -5.01
CA ARG A 167 -17.57 21.81 -3.75
C ARG A 167 -18.33 20.51 -3.89
N ALA A 168 -19.55 20.53 -4.40
CA ALA A 168 -20.38 19.34 -4.53
C ALA A 168 -19.69 18.27 -5.39
N ARG A 169 -19.14 18.67 -6.54
CA ARG A 169 -18.37 17.77 -7.42
C ARG A 169 -17.12 17.22 -6.74
N THR A 170 -16.40 18.06 -6.01
CA THR A 170 -15.19 17.68 -5.26
C THR A 170 -15.52 16.65 -4.19
N LEU A 171 -16.54 16.89 -3.37
CA LEU A 171 -16.94 15.93 -2.34
C LEU A 171 -17.45 14.62 -2.95
N SER A 172 -18.18 14.68 -4.07
CA SER A 172 -18.62 13.49 -4.79
C SER A 172 -17.45 12.67 -5.34
N ILE A 173 -16.44 13.31 -5.95
CA ILE A 173 -15.30 12.57 -6.52
C ILE A 173 -14.43 11.95 -5.42
N LEU A 174 -14.19 12.67 -4.32
CA LEU A 174 -13.42 12.16 -3.18
C LEU A 174 -14.08 10.94 -2.53
N ARG A 175 -15.42 10.90 -2.46
CA ARG A 175 -16.17 9.72 -1.99
C ARG A 175 -16.05 8.53 -2.94
N ARG A 176 -15.98 8.75 -4.26
CA ARG A 176 -15.78 7.65 -5.24
C ARG A 176 -14.38 7.03 -5.14
N PHE A 177 -13.41 7.77 -4.61
CA PHE A 177 -12.04 7.32 -4.38
C PHE A 177 -11.80 6.80 -2.96
N GLU A 178 -12.82 6.23 -2.30
CA GLU A 178 -12.81 5.89 -0.87
C GLU A 178 -11.52 5.21 -0.38
N PHE A 179 -10.99 4.26 -1.14
CA PHE A 179 -9.75 3.52 -0.83
C PHE A 179 -8.53 3.94 -1.65
N ASP A 180 -8.66 4.96 -2.51
CA ASP A 180 -7.59 5.41 -3.41
C ASP A 180 -7.01 6.74 -2.94
N GLY A 181 -6.09 6.65 -1.97
CA GLY A 181 -5.43 7.80 -1.37
C GLY A 181 -4.64 8.66 -2.37
N ARG A 182 -4.09 8.03 -3.41
CA ARG A 182 -3.33 8.73 -4.45
C ARG A 182 -4.24 9.63 -5.29
N LEU A 183 -5.40 9.11 -5.72
CA LEU A 183 -6.36 9.90 -6.50
C LEU A 183 -7.01 11.01 -5.66
N LYS A 184 -7.30 10.76 -4.38
CA LYS A 184 -7.71 11.82 -3.44
C LYS A 184 -6.64 12.92 -3.36
N GLY A 185 -5.37 12.53 -3.28
CA GLY A 185 -4.22 13.42 -3.33
C GLY A 185 -4.19 14.27 -4.60
N HIS A 186 -4.34 13.66 -5.78
CA HIS A 186 -4.38 14.39 -7.07
C HIS A 186 -5.50 15.43 -7.13
N VAL A 187 -6.70 15.09 -6.63
CA VAL A 187 -7.83 16.04 -6.58
C VAL A 187 -7.47 17.25 -5.74
N ILE A 188 -6.97 17.05 -4.51
CA ILE A 188 -6.61 18.16 -3.62
C ILE A 188 -5.43 18.96 -4.19
N ARG A 189 -4.40 18.29 -4.72
CA ARG A 189 -3.25 18.94 -5.36
C ARG A 189 -3.70 19.86 -6.50
N PHE A 190 -4.58 19.38 -7.37
CA PHE A 190 -5.15 20.21 -8.42
C PHE A 190 -5.88 21.45 -7.88
N LEU A 191 -6.67 21.31 -6.81
CA LEU A 191 -7.36 22.44 -6.18
C LEU A 191 -6.40 23.46 -5.52
N ILE A 192 -5.25 22.99 -5.03
CA ILE A 192 -4.16 23.84 -4.52
C ILE A 192 -3.47 24.55 -5.68
N ASP A 193 -3.04 23.81 -6.70
CA ASP A 193 -2.27 24.33 -7.85
C ASP A 193 -3.09 25.35 -8.67
N THR A 194 -4.41 25.19 -8.70
CA THR A 194 -5.33 26.15 -9.34
C THR A 194 -5.78 27.29 -8.42
N GLU A 195 -5.26 27.34 -7.19
CA GLU A 195 -5.60 28.32 -6.15
C GLU A 195 -7.10 28.36 -5.80
N ILE A 196 -7.88 27.33 -6.15
CA ILE A 196 -9.32 27.28 -5.84
C ILE A 196 -9.54 27.34 -4.32
N ILE A 197 -8.75 26.59 -3.55
CA ILE A 197 -8.91 26.52 -2.10
C ILE A 197 -8.72 27.92 -1.48
N SER A 198 -7.65 28.62 -1.87
CA SER A 198 -7.27 29.91 -1.29
C SER A 198 -8.07 31.08 -1.88
N LYS A 199 -8.14 31.23 -3.21
CA LYS A 199 -8.82 32.35 -3.88
C LYS A 199 -10.33 32.29 -3.73
N LEU A 200 -10.91 31.09 -3.84
CA LEU A 200 -12.36 30.91 -3.78
C LEU A 200 -12.86 30.54 -2.39
N LYS A 201 -11.96 30.41 -1.41
CA LYS A 201 -12.28 29.97 -0.04
C LYS A 201 -13.11 28.68 -0.04
N LEU A 202 -12.72 27.73 -0.89
CA LEU A 202 -13.47 26.49 -1.07
C LEU A 202 -13.59 25.76 0.26
N ASN A 203 -14.82 25.50 0.69
CA ASN A 203 -15.07 24.78 1.93
C ASN A 203 -15.02 23.27 1.69
N LEU A 204 -14.02 22.61 2.27
CA LEU A 204 -13.81 21.17 2.22
C LEU A 204 -14.22 20.47 3.53
N SER A 205 -14.97 21.16 4.39
CA SER A 205 -15.49 20.58 5.63
C SER A 205 -16.33 19.33 5.35
N GLY A 206 -16.08 18.29 6.15
CA GLY A 206 -16.69 16.97 6.01
C GLY A 206 -16.17 16.12 4.84
N ALA A 207 -15.10 16.54 4.15
CA ALA A 207 -14.50 15.71 3.10
C ALA A 207 -13.87 14.44 3.67
N ASN A 208 -13.92 13.34 2.91
CA ASN A 208 -13.21 12.12 3.21
C ASN A 208 -11.87 12.11 2.46
N LEU A 209 -10.80 12.42 3.18
CA LEU A 209 -9.41 12.40 2.73
C LEU A 209 -8.59 11.32 3.46
N SER A 210 -9.27 10.28 3.97
CA SER A 210 -8.58 9.17 4.60
C SER A 210 -7.62 8.49 3.62
N ASN A 211 -6.46 8.08 4.12
CA ASN A 211 -5.36 7.48 3.35
C ASN A 211 -4.78 8.38 2.24
N ALA A 212 -5.18 9.66 2.14
CA ALA A 212 -4.74 10.52 1.05
C ALA A 212 -3.22 10.80 1.13
N ASP A 213 -2.55 10.84 -0.04
CA ASP A 213 -1.18 11.34 -0.13
C ASP A 213 -1.21 12.86 -0.38
N LEU A 214 -0.88 13.62 0.66
CA LEU A 214 -0.94 15.07 0.75
C LEU A 214 0.36 15.64 1.34
N ARG A 215 1.49 14.93 1.11
CA ARG A 215 2.81 15.41 1.51
C ARG A 215 3.07 16.80 0.94
N GLU A 216 3.58 17.68 1.80
CA GLU A 216 3.93 19.06 1.44
C GLU A 216 2.76 19.84 0.80
N ALA A 217 1.52 19.45 1.10
CA ALA A 217 0.35 20.17 0.61
C ALA A 217 0.21 21.53 1.31
N ASP A 218 -0.01 22.58 0.54
CA ASP A 218 -0.34 23.90 1.06
C ASP A 218 -1.85 24.05 1.25
N LEU A 219 -2.29 23.93 2.50
CA LEU A 219 -3.68 24.02 2.93
C LEU A 219 -3.87 25.21 3.89
N ARG A 220 -3.06 26.26 3.74
CA ARG A 220 -3.17 27.49 4.53
C ARG A 220 -4.54 28.11 4.37
N GLU A 221 -5.09 28.58 5.49
CA GLU A 221 -6.41 29.24 5.59
C GLU A 221 -7.59 28.39 5.08
N ALA A 222 -7.37 27.11 4.75
CA ALA A 222 -8.41 26.24 4.21
C ALA A 222 -9.49 25.94 5.25
N ASN A 223 -10.74 25.83 4.80
CA ASN A 223 -11.84 25.36 5.65
C ASN A 223 -11.97 23.83 5.55
N LEU A 224 -11.49 23.17 6.59
CA LEU A 224 -11.32 21.72 6.72
C LEU A 224 -11.99 21.19 8.00
N GLY A 225 -13.02 21.88 8.52
CA GLY A 225 -13.74 21.41 9.71
C GLY A 225 -14.33 20.01 9.48
N THR A 226 -14.30 19.13 10.47
CA THR A 226 -14.85 17.75 10.39
C THR A 226 -14.32 16.88 9.25
N VAL A 227 -13.23 17.28 8.58
CA VAL A 227 -12.58 16.48 7.54
C VAL A 227 -12.01 15.19 8.14
N ASN A 228 -12.02 14.12 7.37
CA ASN A 228 -11.38 12.86 7.74
C ASN A 228 -10.04 12.72 7.01
N PHE A 229 -8.94 12.82 7.75
CA PHE A 229 -7.55 12.56 7.35
C PHE A 229 -6.99 11.28 7.99
N THR A 230 -7.82 10.34 8.47
CA THR A 230 -7.35 9.09 9.08
C THR A 230 -6.38 8.37 8.14
N HIS A 231 -5.21 7.99 8.66
CA HIS A 231 -4.12 7.36 7.90
C HIS A 231 -3.57 8.17 6.70
N ALA A 232 -3.90 9.46 6.57
CA ALA A 232 -3.36 10.28 5.49
C ALA A 232 -1.85 10.52 5.69
N ASN A 233 -1.13 10.64 4.58
CA ASN A 233 0.25 11.10 4.58
C ASN A 233 0.29 12.60 4.33
N LEU A 234 0.55 13.37 5.39
CA LEU A 234 0.55 14.82 5.43
C LEU A 234 1.92 15.36 5.87
N SER A 235 2.99 14.58 5.69
CA SER A 235 4.32 15.01 6.10
C SER A 235 4.71 16.31 5.39
N GLY A 236 5.12 17.32 6.17
CA GLY A 236 5.47 18.64 5.65
C GLY A 236 4.29 19.50 5.15
N ALA A 237 3.04 19.06 5.34
CA ALA A 237 1.88 19.84 4.93
C ALA A 237 1.75 21.13 5.76
N THR A 238 1.25 22.20 5.14
CA THR A 238 1.06 23.51 5.80
C THR A 238 -0.43 23.78 6.00
N PHE A 239 -0.85 23.89 7.25
CA PHE A 239 -2.21 24.17 7.70
C PHE A 239 -2.33 25.52 8.43
N ASP A 240 -1.39 26.44 8.21
CA ASP A 240 -1.37 27.70 8.94
C ASP A 240 -2.71 28.43 8.78
N ARG A 241 -3.28 28.88 9.90
CA ARG A 241 -4.59 29.54 9.99
C ARG A 241 -5.78 28.74 9.45
N ALA A 242 -5.61 27.44 9.17
CA ALA A 242 -6.70 26.60 8.69
C ALA A 242 -7.78 26.39 9.75
N PHE A 243 -9.02 26.22 9.31
CA PHE A 243 -10.14 25.83 10.16
C PHE A 243 -10.23 24.30 10.20
N LEU A 244 -9.86 23.69 11.32
CA LEU A 244 -9.75 22.24 11.51
C LEU A 244 -10.58 21.73 12.70
N GLN A 245 -11.64 22.47 13.06
CA GLN A 245 -12.49 22.10 14.19
C GLN A 245 -13.08 20.70 13.96
N ALA A 246 -12.91 19.81 14.94
CA ALA A 246 -13.35 18.42 14.88
C ALA A 246 -12.83 17.61 13.68
N ALA A 247 -11.72 18.02 13.06
CA ALA A 247 -11.04 17.22 12.05
C ALA A 247 -10.47 15.92 12.66
N ASN A 248 -10.49 14.83 11.90
CA ASN A 248 -9.94 13.55 12.31
C ASN A 248 -8.62 13.29 11.59
N PHE A 249 -7.51 13.36 12.32
CA PHE A 249 -6.14 13.05 11.90
C PHE A 249 -5.63 11.75 12.54
N SER A 250 -6.51 10.89 13.04
CA SER A 250 -6.09 9.65 13.73
C SER A 250 -5.14 8.81 12.86
N ALA A 251 -4.01 8.43 13.45
CA ALA A 251 -2.95 7.66 12.80
C ALA A 251 -2.44 8.26 11.47
N ALA A 252 -2.57 9.57 11.26
CA ALA A 252 -1.99 10.27 10.12
C ALA A 252 -0.48 10.52 10.33
N ASN A 253 0.27 10.62 9.24
CA ASN A 253 1.65 11.12 9.27
C ASN A 253 1.62 12.64 9.12
N LEU A 254 1.89 13.38 10.18
CA LEU A 254 1.97 14.84 10.26
C LEU A 254 3.41 15.32 10.56
N SER A 255 4.41 14.47 10.33
CA SER A 255 5.80 14.82 10.59
C SER A 255 6.18 16.09 9.80
N TYR A 256 6.86 17.03 10.43
CA TYR A 256 7.22 18.34 9.85
C TYR A 256 6.06 19.22 9.40
N ALA A 257 4.79 18.88 9.72
CA ALA A 257 3.66 19.72 9.34
C ALA A 257 3.63 21.03 10.14
N SER A 258 3.06 22.07 9.55
CA SER A 258 2.83 23.36 10.22
C SER A 258 1.35 23.60 10.45
N PHE A 259 1.00 24.02 11.67
CA PHE A 259 -0.35 24.36 12.12
C PHE A 259 -0.37 25.75 12.75
N PHE A 260 0.49 26.67 12.29
CA PHE A 260 0.63 27.98 12.90
C PHE A 260 -0.71 28.72 12.91
N ASP A 261 -1.20 29.11 14.10
CA ASP A 261 -2.50 29.79 14.27
C ASP A 261 -3.74 28.99 13.73
N ALA A 262 -3.61 27.67 13.59
CA ALA A 262 -4.69 26.80 13.12
C ALA A 262 -5.74 26.53 14.22
N LYS A 263 -7.01 26.32 13.81
CA LYS A 263 -8.13 26.06 14.74
C LYS A 263 -8.42 24.56 14.84
N LEU A 264 -7.80 23.89 15.79
CA LEU A 264 -7.86 22.43 16.01
C LEU A 264 -8.80 22.01 17.16
N SER A 265 -9.74 22.86 17.57
CA SER A 265 -10.62 22.53 18.69
C SER A 265 -11.41 21.25 18.41
N ARG A 266 -11.40 20.31 19.36
CA ARG A 266 -12.01 18.97 19.25
C ARG A 266 -11.44 18.07 18.15
N ALA A 267 -10.29 18.40 17.58
CA ALA A 267 -9.65 17.54 16.59
C ALA A 267 -9.18 16.22 17.23
N ASP A 268 -9.25 15.13 16.47
CA ASP A 268 -8.70 13.83 16.86
C ASP A 268 -7.35 13.63 16.19
N LEU A 269 -6.26 13.74 16.95
CA LEU A 269 -4.88 13.52 16.53
C LEU A 269 -4.33 12.22 17.13
N SER A 270 -5.21 11.31 17.59
CA SER A 270 -4.77 10.10 18.28
C SER A 270 -3.91 9.19 17.41
N GLY A 271 -2.77 8.75 17.95
CA GLY A 271 -1.82 7.92 17.22
C GLY A 271 -1.13 8.59 16.03
N ALA A 272 -1.34 9.90 15.81
CA ALA A 272 -0.70 10.62 14.71
C ALA A 272 0.80 10.80 14.95
N ASP A 273 1.59 10.82 13.88
CA ASP A 273 3.00 11.21 13.95
C ASP A 273 3.14 12.71 13.78
N LEU A 274 3.31 13.46 14.88
CA LEU A 274 3.49 14.91 14.91
C LEU A 274 4.97 15.29 15.06
N SER A 275 5.89 14.36 14.83
CA SER A 275 7.31 14.63 15.04
C SER A 275 7.79 15.85 14.25
N ARG A 276 8.46 16.77 14.95
CA ARG A 276 8.99 18.02 14.38
C ARG A 276 7.94 18.94 13.74
N SER A 277 6.67 18.78 14.11
CA SER A 277 5.60 19.70 13.67
C SER A 277 5.60 21.01 14.45
N LEU A 278 5.04 22.05 13.84
CA LEU A 278 4.87 23.37 14.42
C LEU A 278 3.40 23.60 14.76
N LEU A 279 3.07 23.76 16.04
CA LEU A 279 1.72 24.02 16.54
C LEU A 279 1.64 25.36 17.29
N SER A 280 2.65 26.21 17.19
CA SER A 280 2.66 27.54 17.80
C SER A 280 1.46 28.37 17.33
N GLY A 281 0.71 28.93 18.29
CA GLY A 281 -0.52 29.69 17.98
C GLY A 281 -1.76 28.83 17.72
N SER A 282 -1.65 27.50 17.63
CA SER A 282 -2.80 26.65 17.33
C SER A 282 -3.76 26.52 18.52
N ARG A 283 -5.07 26.48 18.24
CA ARG A 283 -6.10 26.30 19.29
C ARG A 283 -6.50 24.83 19.40
N LEU A 284 -6.02 24.16 20.44
CA LEU A 284 -6.21 22.73 20.69
C LEU A 284 -7.26 22.39 21.76
N VAL A 285 -8.21 23.30 22.04
CA VAL A 285 -9.25 23.08 23.07
C VAL A 285 -9.99 21.75 22.84
N SER A 286 -9.95 20.87 23.84
CA SER A 286 -10.55 19.51 23.80
C SER A 286 -10.03 18.62 22.67
N ALA A 287 -8.81 18.84 22.16
CA ALA A 287 -8.20 17.96 21.17
C ALA A 287 -7.67 16.67 21.82
N ASN A 288 -7.71 15.58 21.06
CA ASN A 288 -7.20 14.28 21.49
C ASN A 288 -5.82 14.03 20.87
N LEU A 289 -4.77 14.03 21.69
CA LEU A 289 -3.39 13.72 21.29
C LEU A 289 -2.91 12.37 21.84
N SER A 290 -3.84 11.52 22.30
CA SER A 290 -3.50 10.24 22.91
C SER A 290 -2.67 9.37 21.96
N ARG A 291 -1.58 8.79 22.45
CA ARG A 291 -0.64 7.95 21.68
C ARG A 291 0.01 8.64 20.47
N ALA A 292 -0.10 9.96 20.33
CA ALA A 292 0.61 10.69 19.29
C ALA A 292 2.12 10.71 19.55
N ASN A 293 2.92 10.73 18.48
CA ASN A 293 4.36 10.97 18.57
C ASN A 293 4.63 12.48 18.53
N LEU A 294 5.08 13.06 19.64
CA LEU A 294 5.32 14.49 19.78
C LEU A 294 6.82 14.85 19.80
N ASN A 295 7.66 13.96 19.25
CA ASN A 295 9.10 14.15 19.29
C ASN A 295 9.54 15.41 18.53
N GLY A 296 10.16 16.37 19.23
CA GLY A 296 10.61 17.63 18.64
C GLY A 296 9.47 18.55 18.20
N THR A 297 8.24 18.29 18.62
CA THR A 297 7.09 19.15 18.34
C THR A 297 7.21 20.47 19.10
N ILE A 298 6.87 21.58 18.44
CA ILE A 298 6.82 22.91 19.05
C ILE A 298 5.37 23.27 19.32
N LEU A 299 4.96 23.30 20.59
CA LEU A 299 3.67 23.85 21.02
C LEU A 299 3.87 25.28 21.48
N GLY A 300 3.03 26.22 21.06
CA GLY A 300 3.15 27.63 21.44
C GLY A 300 1.86 28.27 21.92
N GLN A 301 1.86 29.60 22.05
CA GLN A 301 0.81 30.43 22.66
C GLN A 301 -0.64 30.03 22.29
N TYR A 302 -1.54 30.28 23.24
CA TYR A 302 -2.98 30.00 23.36
C TYR A 302 -3.33 28.88 24.33
N THR A 303 -4.44 29.10 25.04
CA THR A 303 -4.94 28.23 26.11
C THR A 303 -5.20 26.83 25.57
N VAL A 304 -4.36 25.91 26.01
CA VAL A 304 -4.52 24.47 25.90
C VAL A 304 -5.49 24.06 27.00
N GLU A 305 -6.78 24.11 26.71
CA GLU A 305 -7.81 23.66 27.66
C GLU A 305 -8.26 22.24 27.36
N SER A 306 -8.23 21.37 28.37
CA SER A 306 -8.79 20.00 28.31
C SER A 306 -8.20 19.11 27.20
N ILE A 307 -6.90 19.22 26.91
CA ILE A 307 -6.22 18.28 25.98
C ILE A 307 -6.01 16.92 26.62
N GLN A 308 -6.14 15.85 25.83
CA GLN A 308 -5.81 14.49 26.22
C GLN A 308 -4.43 14.08 25.72
N PHE A 309 -3.50 13.77 26.62
CA PHE A 309 -2.11 13.37 26.31
C PHE A 309 -1.81 11.91 26.67
N ASN A 310 -2.83 11.06 26.76
CA ASN A 310 -2.68 9.73 27.35
C ASN A 310 -1.78 8.82 26.48
N GLY A 311 -0.74 8.23 27.09
CA GLY A 311 0.16 7.30 26.42
C GLY A 311 1.07 7.91 25.35
N ILE A 312 1.41 9.20 25.47
CA ILE A 312 2.36 9.86 24.56
C ILE A 312 3.82 9.65 24.99
N THR A 313 4.70 9.83 24.01
CA THR A 313 6.13 10.04 24.21
C THR A 313 6.47 11.47 23.78
N THR A 314 7.15 12.23 24.63
CA THR A 314 7.47 13.65 24.37
C THR A 314 8.95 14.00 24.17
N PRO A 315 9.87 13.12 23.70
CA PRO A 315 11.26 13.51 23.57
C PRO A 315 11.46 14.85 22.85
N ARG A 316 12.20 15.79 23.46
CA ARG A 316 12.52 17.09 22.84
C ARG A 316 11.31 17.98 22.53
N MET A 317 10.18 17.74 23.16
CA MET A 317 9.00 18.58 22.97
C MET A 317 9.24 19.97 23.60
N GLN A 318 8.90 21.03 22.86
CA GLN A 318 9.14 22.42 23.25
C GLN A 318 7.81 23.15 23.50
N PHE A 319 7.78 24.00 24.53
CA PHE A 319 6.62 24.81 24.89
C PHE A 319 6.96 26.31 24.84
N GLU A 320 6.49 27.01 23.82
CA GLU A 320 6.63 28.46 23.64
C GLU A 320 5.45 29.20 24.28
N SER A 321 5.52 29.50 25.59
CA SER A 321 4.46 30.24 26.32
C SER A 321 3.08 29.55 26.31
N ALA A 322 3.05 28.22 26.30
CA ALA A 322 1.81 27.43 26.33
C ALA A 322 1.20 27.39 27.75
N VAL A 323 -0.14 27.38 27.82
CA VAL A 323 -0.89 27.31 29.09
C VAL A 323 -1.76 26.07 29.11
N LEU A 324 -1.41 25.08 29.94
CA LEU A 324 -2.07 23.76 30.03
C LEU A 324 -3.13 23.76 31.14
N ILE A 325 -4.34 24.19 30.83
CA ILE A 325 -5.47 24.18 31.78
C ILE A 325 -6.28 22.88 31.63
N GLY A 326 -6.39 22.09 32.69
CA GLY A 326 -7.24 20.89 32.69
C GLY A 326 -6.76 19.77 31.74
N ALA A 327 -5.51 19.80 31.29
CA ALA A 327 -4.95 18.74 30.45
C ALA A 327 -4.88 17.40 31.21
N ASP A 328 -5.20 16.29 30.54
CA ASP A 328 -4.98 14.94 31.05
C ASP A 328 -3.56 14.51 30.69
N LEU A 329 -2.69 14.46 31.71
CA LEU A 329 -1.28 14.07 31.60
C LEU A 329 -1.05 12.65 32.15
N SER A 330 -2.12 11.85 32.28
CA SER A 330 -1.97 10.46 32.69
C SER A 330 -1.14 9.68 31.68
N ASP A 331 -0.16 8.93 32.17
CA ASP A 331 0.69 8.06 31.33
C ASP A 331 1.51 8.81 30.26
N VAL A 332 1.90 10.06 30.54
CA VAL A 332 2.89 10.79 29.75
C VAL A 332 4.29 10.33 30.15
N THR A 333 5.09 9.95 29.16
CA THR A 333 6.53 9.68 29.34
C THR A 333 7.35 10.84 28.77
N SER A 334 8.04 11.57 29.64
CA SER A 334 8.93 12.68 29.26
C SER A 334 10.37 12.37 29.60
N ASP A 335 11.29 12.84 28.76
CA ASP A 335 12.73 12.82 29.01
C ASP A 335 13.25 14.17 29.53
N ASP A 336 14.53 14.21 29.89
CA ASP A 336 15.24 15.42 30.34
C ASP A 336 15.37 16.49 29.23
N GLU A 337 15.10 16.14 27.97
CA GLU A 337 15.18 17.04 26.82
C GLU A 337 13.83 17.76 26.56
N THR A 338 12.77 17.39 27.28
CA THR A 338 11.44 18.01 27.20
C THR A 338 11.37 19.28 28.08
N GLU A 339 11.12 20.44 27.47
CA GLU A 339 11.05 21.72 28.19
C GLU A 339 9.62 22.06 28.62
N TRP A 340 9.13 21.48 29.72
CA TRP A 340 7.77 21.74 30.22
C TRP A 340 7.52 23.22 30.60
N PRO A 341 6.29 23.73 30.44
CA PRO A 341 5.93 25.07 30.91
C PRO A 341 6.12 25.20 32.43
N ILE A 342 6.36 26.42 32.91
CA ILE A 342 6.43 26.71 34.35
C ILE A 342 5.17 26.22 35.07
N LYS A 343 5.33 25.71 36.30
CA LYS A 343 4.25 25.06 37.08
C LYS A 343 2.96 25.87 37.20
N GLU A 344 3.07 27.20 37.23
CA GLU A 344 1.91 28.11 37.31
C GLU A 344 1.04 28.11 36.05
N LEU A 345 1.57 27.66 34.91
CA LEU A 345 0.86 27.50 33.64
C LEU A 345 0.28 26.08 33.46
N VAL A 346 0.55 25.16 34.40
CA VAL A 346 -0.03 23.82 34.48
C VAL A 346 -1.16 23.84 35.53
N ILE A 347 -2.23 24.55 35.21
CA ILE A 347 -3.33 24.80 36.15
C ILE A 347 -4.34 23.64 36.05
N LYS A 348 -4.51 22.87 37.13
CA LYS A 348 -5.51 21.78 37.26
C LYS A 348 -5.38 20.65 36.22
N ALA A 349 -4.16 20.37 35.74
CA ALA A 349 -3.94 19.14 34.97
C ALA A 349 -4.30 17.91 35.83
N HIS A 350 -4.94 16.91 35.23
CA HIS A 350 -5.30 15.65 35.89
C HIS A 350 -4.23 14.59 35.56
N GLY A 351 -3.77 13.83 36.57
CA GLY A 351 -2.71 12.82 36.44
C GLY A 351 -1.33 13.31 36.89
N SER A 352 -0.49 12.41 37.41
CA SER A 352 0.88 12.72 37.84
C SER A 352 1.88 12.48 36.70
N LEU A 353 2.67 13.51 36.38
CA LEU A 353 3.83 13.38 35.50
C LEU A 353 4.85 12.46 36.17
N LYS A 354 5.21 11.34 35.53
CA LYS A 354 6.30 10.48 36.00
C LYS A 354 7.62 11.10 35.57
N ILE A 355 8.09 12.08 36.35
CA ILE A 355 9.44 12.64 36.20
C ILE A 355 10.39 11.71 36.96
N ASP A 356 11.50 11.31 36.34
CA ASP A 356 12.51 10.48 36.98
C ASP A 356 13.05 11.20 38.24
N GLU A 357 12.78 10.65 39.43
CA GLU A 357 12.88 11.38 40.71
C GLU A 357 14.33 11.63 41.20
N GLU A 358 15.37 11.20 40.48
CA GLU A 358 16.74 11.19 40.99
C GLU A 358 17.47 12.55 41.02
N ARG A 359 16.95 13.63 40.40
CA ARG A 359 17.73 14.89 40.29
C ARG A 359 16.92 16.17 40.53
N LYS A 360 16.53 16.40 41.79
CA LYS A 360 15.92 17.65 42.30
C LYS A 360 16.80 18.93 42.26
N ASN A 361 18.01 18.91 41.71
CA ASN A 361 18.97 20.02 41.82
C ASN A 361 19.60 20.43 40.48
N TYR A 362 18.87 21.11 39.60
CA TYR A 362 19.48 22.04 38.64
C TYR A 362 18.55 23.23 38.35
N PRO A 363 19.09 24.44 38.17
CA PRO A 363 18.33 25.68 38.17
C PRO A 363 17.58 25.88 36.86
N VAL A 364 16.32 26.27 36.99
CA VAL A 364 15.50 26.83 35.92
C VAL A 364 16.23 28.07 35.38
N ARG A 365 16.61 28.07 34.10
CA ARG A 365 17.08 29.28 33.43
C ARG A 365 15.87 30.20 33.24
N ALA A 366 16.02 31.42 33.76
CA ALA A 366 15.03 32.50 33.75
C ALA A 366 14.69 32.99 32.34
#